data_AF-A0A6L5NWK7-F1
#
_entry.id   AF-A0A6L5NWK7-F1
#
_cell.length_a   1.000
_cell.length_b   1.000
_cell.length_c   1.000
_cell.angle_alpha   90.00
_cell.angle_beta   90.00
_cell.angle_gamma   90.00
#
_symmetry.space_group_name_H-M   'P 1'
#
loop_
_entity.id
_entity.type
_entity.pdbx_description
1 polymer ?
#
loop_
_entity_poly.entity_id
_entity_poly.type
_entity_poly.pdbx_seq_one_letter_code
_entity_poly.pdbx_strand_id
1 'polypeptide(L)'
;MTTYNVKRTTDASDLTVYNICLGDIELHTEYSKNSANAVKERLEGGEKLSSILSDFFDKQTRAFHSEIEALKCSQQEWAQVEAQLKNTIVQLRATIETLASQKPLIQHRLSSMSSFTLAEVRELTAYCGLFIKHGFQRHWDVNEYLDKTNGWGNFPTIRSLNTHANGYTVNGILKRYYAIVCEILEIGSDNGTPLISSDHY
;
A
#
# COMPACT_ATOMS: atom_id res chain seq x y z
N MET A 1 7.01 25.46 68.33
CA MET A 1 6.94 24.98 66.93
C MET A 1 7.24 23.50 66.95
N THR A 2 6.39 22.67 66.36
CA THR A 2 6.65 21.24 66.20
C THR A 2 7.60 21.08 65.01
N THR A 3 8.77 20.49 65.22
CA THR A 3 9.80 20.34 64.18
C THR A 3 9.84 18.90 63.69
N TYR A 4 9.80 18.72 62.36
CA TYR A 4 9.84 17.39 61.73
C TYR A 4 11.17 17.18 61.00
N ASN A 5 11.64 15.93 60.97
CA ASN A 5 12.90 15.55 60.33
C ASN A 5 12.64 14.56 59.19
N VAL A 6 13.44 14.65 58.11
CA VAL A 6 13.44 13.65 57.03
C VAL A 6 14.72 12.82 57.15
N LYS A 7 14.59 11.53 57.43
CA LYS A 7 15.70 10.59 57.58
C LYS A 7 15.75 9.65 56.39
N ARG A 8 16.90 9.59 55.71
CA ARG A 8 17.13 8.61 54.63
C ARG A 8 17.42 7.24 55.24
N THR A 9 16.74 6.21 54.77
CA THR A 9 16.93 4.81 55.14
C THR A 9 16.80 3.92 53.90
N THR A 10 16.85 2.60 54.09
CA THR A 10 16.61 1.60 53.06
C THR A 10 15.46 0.72 53.52
N ASP A 11 14.52 0.38 52.64
CA ASP A 11 13.43 -0.54 52.95
C ASP A 11 13.85 -2.02 52.80
N ALA A 12 12.91 -2.93 53.04
CA ALA A 12 13.14 -4.38 52.97
C ALA A 12 13.50 -4.89 51.55
N SER A 13 13.33 -4.06 50.51
CA SER A 13 13.64 -4.38 49.12
C SER A 13 14.94 -3.72 48.65
N ASP A 14 15.78 -3.25 49.57
CA ASP A 14 16.99 -2.47 49.31
C ASP A 14 16.75 -1.14 48.55
N LEU A 15 15.51 -0.62 48.57
CA LEU A 15 15.20 0.67 47.96
C LEU A 15 15.46 1.80 48.94
N THR A 16 16.04 2.89 48.45
CA THR A 16 16.21 4.12 49.26
C THR A 16 14.83 4.71 49.56
N VAL A 17 14.55 4.94 50.84
CA VAL A 17 13.33 5.61 51.32
C VAL A 17 13.67 6.77 52.26
N TYR A 18 12.68 7.63 52.49
CA TYR A 18 12.79 8.85 53.28
C TYR A 18 11.67 8.87 54.32
N ASN A 19 12.05 8.69 55.58
CA ASN A 19 11.13 8.63 56.71
C ASN A 19 10.93 10.02 57.29
N ILE A 20 9.67 10.44 57.44
CA ILE A 20 9.29 11.67 58.15
C ILE A 20 9.12 11.33 59.63
N CYS A 21 9.89 11.98 60.49
CA CYS A 21 9.95 11.70 61.92
C CYS A 21 9.57 12.92 62.77
N LEU A 22 8.92 12.67 63.92
CA LEU A 22 8.74 13.62 65.02
C LEU A 22 9.56 13.15 66.22
N GLY A 23 10.71 13.78 66.45
CA GLY A 23 11.72 13.23 67.36
C GLY A 23 12.20 11.87 66.86
N ASP A 24 12.09 10.85 67.70
CA ASP A 24 12.46 9.46 67.36
C ASP A 24 11.30 8.63 66.77
N ILE A 25 10.10 9.22 66.64
CA ILE A 25 8.91 8.53 66.15
C ILE A 25 8.81 8.70 64.64
N GLU A 26 8.76 7.58 63.91
CA GLU A 26 8.49 7.55 62.48
C GLU A 26 6.99 7.68 62.21
N LEU A 27 6.61 8.65 61.36
CA LEU A 27 5.22 8.96 61.06
C LEU A 27 4.78 8.47 59.69
N HIS A 28 5.68 8.56 58.70
CA HIS A 28 5.38 8.25 57.30
C HIS A 28 6.67 8.00 56.51
N THR A 29 6.57 7.25 55.42
CA THR A 29 7.69 6.88 54.56
C THR A 29 7.40 7.27 53.12
N GLU A 30 8.37 7.89 52.45
CA GLU A 30 8.29 8.32 51.06
C GLU A 30 9.45 7.75 50.23
N TYR A 31 9.18 7.41 48.97
CA TYR A 31 10.19 6.87 48.05
C TYR A 31 10.98 7.95 47.30
N SER A 32 10.65 9.22 47.51
CA SER A 32 11.38 10.36 46.95
C SER A 32 11.65 11.42 48.01
N LYS A 33 12.85 12.01 47.98
CA LYS A 33 13.25 13.09 48.89
C LYS A 33 12.34 14.31 48.74
N ASN A 34 11.91 14.61 47.51
CA ASN A 34 11.05 15.74 47.23
C ASN A 34 9.65 15.54 47.82
N SER A 35 9.09 14.33 47.71
CA SER A 35 7.82 13.97 48.33
C SER A 35 7.91 14.07 49.86
N ALA A 36 8.98 13.53 50.45
CA ALA A 36 9.21 13.60 51.89
C ALA A 36 9.30 15.04 52.41
N ASN A 37 10.02 15.90 51.69
CA ASN A 37 10.12 17.33 52.02
C ASN A 37 8.76 18.05 51.88
N ALA A 38 7.98 17.74 50.84
CA ALA A 38 6.65 18.33 50.66
C ALA A 38 5.68 17.93 51.79
N VAL A 39 5.72 16.67 52.24
CA VAL A 39 4.93 16.22 53.41
C VAL A 39 5.40 16.93 54.68
N LYS A 40 6.73 17.04 54.89
CA LYS A 40 7.31 17.77 56.01
C LYS A 40 6.83 19.23 56.06
N GLU A 41 6.94 19.96 54.94
CA GLU A 41 6.55 21.39 54.87
C GLU A 41 5.07 21.60 55.22
N ARG A 42 4.18 20.71 54.75
CA ARG A 42 2.74 20.77 55.07
C ARG A 42 2.46 20.49 56.55
N LEU A 43 3.16 19.52 57.15
CA LEU A 43 3.06 19.22 58.58
C LEU A 43 3.56 20.40 59.43
N GLU A 44 4.67 21.04 59.06
CA GLU A 44 5.20 22.23 59.73
C GLU A 44 4.25 23.45 59.57
N GLY A 45 3.51 23.51 58.46
CA GLY A 45 2.42 24.45 58.22
C GLY A 45 1.15 24.20 59.05
N GLY A 46 1.09 23.11 59.84
CA GLY A 46 -0.02 22.77 60.72
C GLY A 46 -1.10 21.89 60.09
N GLU A 47 -0.89 21.38 58.87
CA GLU A 47 -1.82 20.43 58.26
C GLU A 47 -1.78 19.07 58.98
N LYS A 48 -2.92 18.39 59.05
CA LYS A 48 -3.01 17.05 59.64
C LYS A 48 -2.48 16.01 58.64
N LEU A 49 -1.67 15.07 59.12
CA LEU A 49 -1.16 13.95 58.30
C LEU A 49 -2.27 13.21 57.55
N SER A 50 -3.43 12.98 58.17
CA SER A 50 -4.58 12.34 57.54
C SER A 50 -5.09 13.09 56.31
N SER A 51 -5.07 14.42 56.33
CA SER A 51 -5.47 15.26 55.19
C SER A 51 -4.44 15.17 54.08
N ILE A 52 -3.15 15.24 54.43
CA ILE A 52 -2.03 15.15 53.47
C ILE A 52 -2.08 13.81 52.73
N LEU A 53 -2.28 12.72 53.47
CA LEU A 53 -2.38 11.38 52.90
C LEU A 53 -3.63 11.23 52.03
N SER A 54 -4.79 11.72 52.47
CA SER A 54 -6.02 11.70 51.64
C SER A 54 -5.80 12.41 50.31
N ASP A 55 -5.25 13.63 50.32
CA ASP A 55 -5.00 14.40 49.10
C ASP A 55 -4.01 13.68 48.17
N PHE A 56 -2.98 13.05 48.74
CA PHE A 56 -2.01 12.28 47.99
C PHE A 56 -2.66 11.07 47.31
N PHE A 57 -3.40 10.26 48.06
CA PHE A 57 -4.09 9.09 47.52
C PHE A 57 -5.15 9.47 46.48
N ASP A 58 -5.89 10.56 46.69
CA ASP A 58 -6.86 11.07 45.73
C ASP A 58 -6.21 11.55 44.43
N LYS A 59 -5.03 12.20 44.53
CA LYS A 59 -4.26 12.61 43.35
C LYS A 59 -3.72 11.41 42.59
N GLN A 60 -3.14 10.43 43.28
CA GLN A 60 -2.64 9.21 42.65
C GLN A 60 -3.75 8.40 42.01
N THR A 61 -4.88 8.25 42.70
CA THR A 61 -6.06 7.53 42.18
C THR A 61 -6.58 8.17 40.90
N ARG A 62 -6.67 9.51 40.85
CA ARG A 62 -7.05 10.24 39.63
C ARG A 62 -6.04 10.08 38.50
N ALA A 63 -4.75 10.11 38.81
CA ALA A 63 -3.69 9.92 37.82
C ALA A 63 -3.76 8.51 37.21
N PHE A 64 -3.84 7.47 38.05
CA PHE A 64 -3.99 6.08 37.60
C PHE A 64 -5.29 5.88 36.81
N HIS A 65 -6.40 6.48 37.25
CA HIS A 65 -7.65 6.40 36.51
C HIS A 65 -7.52 7.01 35.11
N SER A 66 -6.91 8.19 35.00
CA SER A 66 -6.64 8.83 33.71
C SER A 66 -5.75 7.97 32.80
N GLU A 67 -4.74 7.30 33.37
CA GLU A 67 -3.85 6.41 32.62
C GLU A 67 -4.58 5.14 32.14
N ILE A 68 -5.43 4.56 32.99
CA ILE A 68 -6.28 3.41 32.62
C ILE A 68 -7.22 3.77 31.47
N GLU A 69 -7.87 4.94 31.52
CA GLU A 69 -8.76 5.38 30.45
C GLU A 69 -8.00 5.66 29.14
N ALA A 70 -6.80 6.23 29.22
CA ALA A 70 -5.93 6.40 28.04
C ALA A 70 -5.52 5.04 27.44
N LEU A 71 -5.17 4.06 28.27
CA LEU A 71 -4.81 2.72 27.82
C LEU A 71 -5.99 1.99 27.17
N LYS A 72 -7.20 2.12 27.73
CA LYS A 72 -8.42 1.58 27.11
C LYS A 72 -8.70 2.18 25.75
N CYS A 73 -8.52 3.50 25.63
CA CYS A 73 -8.70 4.20 24.36
C CYS A 73 -7.71 3.66 23.30
N SER A 74 -6.43 3.57 23.65
CA SER A 74 -5.42 3.00 22.74
C SER A 74 -5.70 1.54 22.39
N GLN A 75 -6.16 0.71 23.35
CA GLN A 75 -6.55 -0.67 23.09
C GLN A 75 -7.67 -0.78 22.05
N GLN A 76 -8.65 0.13 22.10
CA GLN A 76 -9.75 0.17 21.14
C GLN A 76 -9.26 0.57 19.73
N GLU A 77 -8.33 1.52 19.63
CA GLU A 77 -7.71 1.90 18.36
C GLU A 77 -6.95 0.72 17.74
N TRP A 78 -6.16 -0.01 18.53
CA TRP A 78 -5.45 -1.20 18.06
C TRP A 78 -6.40 -2.29 17.55
N ALA A 79 -7.52 -2.50 18.24
CA ALA A 79 -8.53 -3.46 17.80
C ALA A 79 -9.16 -3.08 16.44
N GLN A 80 -9.35 -1.78 16.18
CA GLN A 80 -9.81 -1.30 14.87
C GLN A 80 -8.79 -1.54 13.77
N VAL A 81 -7.51 -1.25 14.03
CA VAL A 81 -6.41 -1.49 13.08
C VAL A 81 -6.30 -2.99 12.74
N GLU A 82 -6.41 -3.86 13.74
CA GLU A 82 -6.37 -5.31 13.54
C GLU A 82 -7.53 -5.78 12.65
N ALA A 83 -8.74 -5.26 12.85
CA ALA A 83 -9.91 -5.58 12.04
C ALA A 83 -9.73 -5.14 10.57
N GLN A 84 -9.19 -3.95 10.35
CA GLN A 84 -8.89 -3.43 9.01
C GLN A 84 -7.84 -4.29 8.28
N LEU A 85 -6.79 -4.70 9.00
CA LEU A 85 -5.73 -5.55 8.43
C LEU A 85 -6.29 -6.92 8.01
N LYS A 86 -7.15 -7.53 8.85
CA LYS A 86 -7.82 -8.80 8.51
C LYS A 86 -8.65 -8.69 7.24
N ASN A 87 -9.41 -7.61 7.07
CA ASN A 87 -10.19 -7.38 5.86
C ASN A 87 -9.28 -7.26 4.62
N THR A 88 -8.21 -6.47 4.73
CA THR A 88 -7.24 -6.29 3.63
C THR A 88 -6.62 -7.62 3.19
N ILE A 89 -6.28 -8.50 4.14
CA ILE A 89 -5.75 -9.84 3.84
C ILE A 89 -6.76 -10.68 3.04
N VAL A 90 -8.05 -10.63 3.40
CA VAL A 90 -9.10 -11.35 2.66
C VAL A 90 -9.22 -10.83 1.23
N GLN A 91 -9.20 -9.51 1.02
CA GLN A 91 -9.26 -8.90 -0.31
C GLN A 91 -8.05 -9.27 -1.18
N LEU A 92 -6.85 -9.25 -0.60
CA LEU A 92 -5.63 -9.65 -1.31
C LEU A 92 -5.66 -11.11 -1.73
N ARG A 93 -6.14 -12.01 -0.86
CA ARG A 93 -6.29 -13.43 -1.20
C ARG A 93 -7.25 -13.64 -2.37
N ALA A 94 -8.42 -12.99 -2.35
CA ALA A 94 -9.38 -13.05 -3.45
C ALA A 94 -8.79 -12.54 -4.78
N THR A 95 -7.98 -11.47 -4.71
CA THR A 95 -7.27 -10.93 -5.89
C THR A 95 -6.25 -11.93 -6.43
N ILE A 96 -5.46 -12.56 -5.55
CA ILE A 96 -4.47 -13.58 -5.94
C ILE A 96 -5.16 -14.77 -6.59
N GLU A 97 -6.28 -15.25 -6.04
CA GLU A 97 -7.06 -16.35 -6.62
C GLU A 97 -7.59 -15.99 -8.01
N THR A 98 -8.09 -14.77 -8.18
CA THR A 98 -8.55 -14.26 -9.48
C THR A 98 -7.41 -14.26 -10.50
N LEU A 99 -6.25 -13.71 -10.15
CA LEU A 99 -5.09 -13.69 -11.04
C LEU A 99 -4.57 -15.10 -11.35
N ALA A 100 -4.54 -15.99 -10.36
CA ALA A 100 -4.15 -17.39 -10.55
C ALA A 100 -5.10 -18.11 -11.52
N SER A 101 -6.40 -17.81 -11.47
CA SER A 101 -7.40 -18.37 -12.39
C SER A 101 -7.24 -17.88 -13.84
N GLN A 102 -6.64 -16.71 -14.04
CA GLN A 102 -6.36 -16.13 -15.36
C GLN A 102 -5.04 -16.64 -15.97
N LYS A 103 -4.14 -17.19 -15.14
CA LYS A 103 -2.83 -17.72 -15.59
C LYS A 103 -2.94 -18.75 -16.73
N PRO A 104 -3.87 -19.72 -16.73
CA PRO A 104 -4.02 -20.68 -17.83
C PRO A 104 -4.48 -20.02 -19.13
N LEU A 105 -5.34 -19.00 -19.06
CA LEU A 105 -5.78 -18.23 -20.23
C LEU A 105 -4.63 -17.44 -20.84
N ILE A 106 -3.81 -16.79 -20.01
CA ILE A 106 -2.61 -16.08 -20.45
C ILE A 106 -1.60 -17.07 -21.04
N GLN A 107 -1.37 -18.21 -20.38
CA GLN A 107 -0.45 -19.24 -20.88
C GLN A 107 -0.93 -19.85 -22.20
N HIS A 108 -2.24 -20.06 -22.37
CA HIS A 108 -2.82 -20.52 -23.63
C HIS A 108 -2.64 -19.48 -24.74
N ARG A 109 -2.92 -18.20 -24.46
CA ARG A 109 -2.68 -17.10 -25.41
C ARG A 109 -1.21 -16.99 -25.79
N LEU A 110 -0.28 -17.05 -24.83
CA LEU A 110 1.15 -17.04 -25.09
C LEU A 110 1.63 -18.28 -25.88
N SER A 111 1.07 -19.46 -25.59
CA SER A 111 1.34 -20.67 -26.37
C SER A 111 0.79 -20.56 -27.80
N SER A 112 -0.34 -19.89 -28.02
CA SER A 112 -0.82 -19.56 -29.36
C SER A 112 0.04 -18.51 -30.08
N MET A 113 0.76 -17.67 -29.32
CA MET A 113 1.75 -16.70 -29.82
C MET A 113 3.16 -17.29 -30.02
N SER A 114 3.40 -18.56 -29.69
CA SER A 114 4.71 -19.22 -29.85
C SER A 114 5.18 -19.40 -31.30
N SER A 115 4.49 -18.79 -32.27
CA SER A 115 4.86 -18.73 -33.68
C SER A 115 5.50 -17.40 -34.12
N PHE A 116 5.71 -16.43 -33.21
CA PHE A 116 6.35 -15.14 -33.54
C PHE A 116 7.80 -15.07 -33.11
N THR A 117 8.64 -14.70 -34.06
CA THR A 117 10.01 -14.22 -33.87
C THR A 117 10.02 -12.87 -33.16
N LEU A 118 11.14 -12.54 -32.51
CA LEU A 118 11.34 -11.24 -31.85
C LEU A 118 11.18 -10.06 -32.82
N ALA A 119 11.54 -10.24 -34.09
CA ALA A 119 11.39 -9.22 -35.12
C ALA A 119 9.91 -8.92 -35.40
N GLU A 120 9.08 -9.95 -35.54
CA GLU A 120 7.63 -9.81 -35.72
C GLU A 120 7.00 -9.11 -34.52
N VAL A 121 7.34 -9.50 -33.29
CA VAL A 121 6.82 -8.86 -32.07
C VAL A 121 7.19 -7.37 -32.04
N ARG A 122 8.44 -7.03 -32.37
CA ARG A 122 8.91 -5.63 -32.39
C ARG A 122 8.17 -4.80 -33.44
N GLU A 123 8.02 -5.34 -34.64
CA GLU A 123 7.33 -4.66 -35.74
C GLU A 123 5.82 -4.50 -35.46
N LEU A 124 5.16 -5.52 -34.91
CA LEU A 124 3.75 -5.43 -34.50
C LEU A 124 3.54 -4.41 -33.38
N THR A 125 4.45 -4.39 -32.39
CA THR A 125 4.40 -3.40 -31.31
C THR A 125 4.56 -1.99 -31.86
N ALA A 126 5.50 -1.77 -32.78
CA ALA A 126 5.69 -0.47 -33.42
C ALA A 126 4.48 -0.07 -34.28
N TYR A 127 3.88 -1.02 -35.00
CA TYR A 127 2.69 -0.79 -35.83
C TYR A 127 1.49 -0.36 -34.96
N CYS A 128 1.18 -1.11 -33.90
CA CYS A 128 0.15 -0.74 -32.92
C CYS A 128 0.49 0.58 -32.21
N GLY A 129 1.77 0.84 -31.95
CA GLY A 129 2.24 2.11 -31.40
C GLY A 129 1.92 3.30 -32.31
N LEU A 130 2.05 3.17 -33.63
CA LEU A 130 1.63 4.21 -34.58
C LEU A 130 0.13 4.44 -34.54
N PHE A 131 -0.67 3.38 -34.47
CA PHE A 131 -2.12 3.47 -34.33
C PHE A 131 -2.53 4.34 -33.12
N ILE A 132 -1.99 4.00 -31.95
CA ILE A 132 -2.28 4.71 -30.70
C ILE A 132 -1.76 6.14 -30.75
N LYS A 133 -0.51 6.33 -31.19
CA LYS A 133 0.17 7.65 -31.22
C LYS A 133 -0.57 8.66 -32.09
N HIS A 134 -1.10 8.23 -33.23
CA HIS A 134 -1.79 9.10 -34.18
C HIS A 134 -3.31 9.11 -34.01
N GLY A 135 -3.86 8.38 -33.03
CA GLY A 135 -5.29 8.35 -32.74
C GLY A 135 -6.14 7.77 -33.87
N PHE A 136 -5.58 6.83 -34.64
CA PHE A 136 -6.28 6.21 -35.75
C PHE A 136 -7.49 5.41 -35.25
N GLN A 137 -8.48 5.24 -36.13
CA GLN A 137 -9.72 4.55 -35.79
C GLN A 137 -9.79 3.17 -36.45
N ARG A 138 -9.12 3.01 -37.59
CA ARG A 138 -9.11 1.77 -38.37
C ARG A 138 -7.67 1.35 -38.58
N HIS A 139 -7.37 0.06 -38.44
CA HIS A 139 -5.97 -0.39 -38.52
C HIS A 139 -5.33 -0.09 -39.89
N TRP A 140 -6.12 0.00 -40.97
CA TRP A 140 -5.64 0.38 -42.30
C TRP A 140 -5.26 1.86 -42.43
N ASP A 141 -5.68 2.73 -41.50
CA ASP A 141 -5.20 4.11 -41.46
C ASP A 141 -3.68 4.16 -41.20
N VAL A 142 -3.13 3.15 -40.49
CA VAL A 142 -1.67 2.97 -40.34
C VAL A 142 -1.02 2.62 -41.68
N ASN A 143 -1.64 1.77 -42.50
CA ASN A 143 -1.10 1.42 -43.83
C ASN A 143 -0.99 2.68 -44.70
N GLU A 144 -2.05 3.50 -44.75
CA GLU A 144 -2.04 4.76 -45.49
C GLU A 144 -0.97 5.73 -44.98
N TYR A 145 -0.79 5.79 -43.67
CA TYR A 145 0.26 6.61 -43.07
C TYR A 145 1.66 6.14 -43.49
N LEU A 146 1.90 4.83 -43.48
CA LEU A 146 3.18 4.25 -43.90
C LEU A 146 3.44 4.42 -45.39
N ASP A 147 2.41 4.35 -46.24
CA ASP A 147 2.50 4.67 -47.66
C ASP A 147 2.89 6.13 -47.89
N LYS A 148 2.20 7.07 -47.23
CA LYS A 148 2.45 8.52 -47.36
C LYS A 148 3.83 8.94 -46.84
N THR A 149 4.35 8.25 -45.83
CA THR A 149 5.63 8.58 -45.18
C THR A 149 6.80 7.72 -45.65
N ASN A 150 6.57 6.80 -46.60
CA ASN A 150 7.55 5.78 -47.01
C ASN A 150 8.12 4.97 -45.82
N GLY A 151 7.29 4.74 -44.79
CA GLY A 151 7.69 4.16 -43.51
C GLY A 151 7.83 2.64 -43.50
N TRP A 152 7.40 1.97 -44.57
CA TRP A 152 7.38 0.51 -44.70
C TRP A 152 8.73 -0.17 -44.57
N GLY A 153 9.85 0.53 -44.80
CA GLY A 153 11.20 -0.01 -44.60
C GLY A 153 11.48 -0.42 -43.15
N ASN A 154 10.69 0.07 -42.19
CA ASN A 154 10.79 -0.31 -40.77
C ASN A 154 10.00 -1.58 -40.41
N PHE A 155 9.22 -2.13 -41.35
CA PHE A 155 8.31 -3.26 -41.14
C PHE A 155 8.55 -4.42 -42.14
N PRO A 156 9.81 -4.81 -42.44
CA PRO A 156 10.09 -5.78 -43.50
C PRO A 156 9.52 -7.18 -43.21
N THR A 157 9.38 -7.56 -41.95
CA THR A 157 8.94 -8.90 -41.55
C THR A 157 7.42 -9.04 -41.62
N ILE A 158 6.69 -7.96 -41.33
CA ILE A 158 5.22 -8.00 -41.29
C ILE A 158 4.55 -7.48 -42.56
N ARG A 159 5.25 -6.68 -43.37
CA ARG A 159 4.70 -6.06 -44.59
C ARG A 159 4.30 -7.11 -45.63
N SER A 160 3.18 -6.86 -46.30
CA SER A 160 2.71 -7.63 -47.44
C SER A 160 2.08 -6.74 -48.50
N LEU A 161 1.96 -7.30 -49.70
CA LEU A 161 1.12 -6.77 -50.76
C LEU A 161 -0.21 -7.51 -50.73
N ASN A 162 -1.27 -6.79 -50.37
CA ASN A 162 -2.59 -7.34 -50.11
C ASN A 162 -3.52 -7.05 -51.29
N THR A 163 -4.12 -8.09 -51.88
CA THR A 163 -5.08 -7.95 -52.98
C THR A 163 -6.48 -8.29 -52.50
N HIS A 164 -7.40 -7.35 -52.67
CA HIS A 164 -8.80 -7.46 -52.27
C HIS A 164 -9.66 -8.08 -53.38
N ALA A 165 -10.86 -8.55 -53.01
CA ALA A 165 -11.77 -9.22 -53.97
C ALA A 165 -12.26 -8.35 -55.14
N ASN A 166 -12.11 -7.03 -55.03
CA ASN A 166 -12.37 -6.08 -56.09
C ASN A 166 -11.18 -5.86 -57.05
N GLY A 167 -10.08 -6.60 -56.89
CA GLY A 167 -8.87 -6.49 -57.70
C GLY A 167 -7.91 -5.36 -57.30
N TYR A 168 -8.21 -4.63 -56.22
CA TYR A 168 -7.34 -3.56 -55.72
C TYR A 168 -6.21 -4.12 -54.86
N THR A 169 -4.99 -3.67 -55.12
CA THR A 169 -3.78 -4.14 -54.46
C THR A 169 -3.13 -3.00 -53.67
N VAL A 170 -2.88 -3.21 -52.38
CA VAL A 170 -2.34 -2.19 -51.46
C VAL A 170 -1.24 -2.77 -50.56
N ASN A 171 -0.33 -1.91 -50.10
CA ASN A 171 0.56 -2.29 -49.02
C ASN A 171 -0.24 -2.51 -47.73
N GLY A 172 0.12 -3.55 -47.00
CA GLY A 172 -0.47 -3.84 -45.72
C GLY A 172 0.43 -4.74 -44.89
N ILE A 173 -0.18 -5.40 -43.91
CA ILE A 173 0.45 -6.44 -43.10
C ILE A 173 -0.10 -7.81 -43.51
N LEU A 174 0.71 -8.86 -43.32
CA LEU A 174 0.30 -10.23 -43.62
C LEU A 174 -0.98 -10.58 -42.87
N LYS A 175 -1.88 -11.33 -43.53
CA LYS A 175 -3.19 -11.74 -42.99
C LYS A 175 -3.10 -12.39 -41.60
N ARG A 176 -2.03 -13.13 -41.29
CA ARG A 176 -1.82 -13.77 -39.99
C ARG A 176 -1.66 -12.79 -38.81
N TYR A 177 -1.21 -11.56 -39.09
CA TYR A 177 -1.07 -10.54 -38.06
C TYR A 177 -2.30 -9.66 -37.90
N TYR A 178 -3.18 -9.63 -38.90
CA TYR A 178 -4.40 -8.82 -38.87
C TYR A 178 -5.24 -9.12 -37.62
N ALA A 179 -5.53 -10.40 -37.39
CA ALA A 179 -6.34 -10.83 -36.25
C ALA A 179 -5.71 -10.40 -34.91
N ILE A 180 -4.38 -10.45 -34.83
CA ILE A 180 -3.61 -10.10 -33.64
C ILE A 180 -3.62 -8.60 -33.41
N VAL A 181 -3.43 -7.80 -34.46
CA VAL A 181 -3.51 -6.34 -34.37
C VAL A 181 -4.91 -5.91 -33.94
N CYS A 182 -5.95 -6.52 -34.52
CA CYS A 182 -7.33 -6.26 -34.09
C CYS A 182 -7.58 -6.63 -32.63
N GLU A 183 -7.05 -7.78 -32.18
CA GLU A 183 -7.15 -8.22 -30.79
C GLU A 183 -6.39 -7.30 -29.82
N ILE A 184 -5.17 -6.87 -30.18
CA ILE A 184 -4.34 -5.96 -29.36
C ILE A 184 -4.99 -4.59 -29.23
N LEU A 185 -5.58 -4.08 -30.31
CA LEU A 185 -6.18 -2.75 -30.36
C LEU A 185 -7.64 -2.73 -29.92
N GLU A 186 -8.22 -3.89 -29.57
CA GLU A 186 -9.64 -4.06 -29.21
C GLU A 186 -10.61 -3.47 -30.26
N ILE A 187 -10.21 -3.48 -31.53
CA ILE A 187 -11.04 -2.99 -32.64
C ILE A 187 -11.85 -4.15 -33.21
N GLY A 188 -13.16 -3.91 -33.38
CA GLY A 188 -14.06 -4.86 -34.03
C GLY A 188 -13.65 -5.13 -35.47
N SER A 189 -13.95 -6.34 -35.97
CA SER A 189 -13.81 -6.65 -37.39
C SER A 189 -14.76 -5.76 -38.20
N ASP A 190 -14.22 -4.82 -38.97
CA ASP A 190 -15.00 -3.96 -39.84
C ASP A 190 -15.45 -4.71 -41.12
N ASN A 191 -16.46 -4.19 -41.83
CA ASN A 191 -17.07 -4.79 -43.04
C ASN A 191 -16.19 -4.65 -44.30
N GLY A 192 -14.86 -4.74 -44.16
CA GLY A 192 -13.91 -4.61 -45.25
C GLY A 192 -14.08 -5.70 -46.33
N THR A 193 -13.74 -5.39 -47.57
CA THR A 193 -13.73 -6.39 -48.66
C THR A 193 -12.69 -7.48 -48.36
N PRO A 194 -13.08 -8.77 -48.40
CA PRO A 194 -12.18 -9.88 -48.08
C PRO A 194 -10.89 -9.86 -48.93
N LEU A 195 -9.78 -10.23 -48.29
CA LEU A 195 -8.50 -10.45 -48.97
C LEU A 195 -8.54 -11.77 -49.76
N ILE A 196 -8.17 -11.71 -51.04
CA ILE A 196 -8.00 -12.90 -51.91
C ILE A 196 -6.55 -13.37 -51.92
N SER A 197 -5.57 -12.45 -51.85
CA SER A 197 -4.15 -12.80 -51.66
C SER A 197 -3.44 -11.84 -50.71
N SER A 198 -2.35 -12.31 -50.11
CA SER A 198 -1.51 -11.58 -49.16
C SER A 198 -0.09 -12.08 -49.36
N ASP A 199 0.63 -11.48 -50.30
CA ASP A 199 1.96 -11.92 -50.71
C ASP A 199 3.02 -11.16 -49.90
N HIS A 200 3.97 -11.90 -49.32
CA HIS A 200 5.10 -11.29 -48.59
C HIS A 200 6.09 -10.65 -49.59
N TYR A 201 6.72 -9.55 -49.18
CA TYR A 201 7.67 -8.79 -50.00
C TYR A 201 9.07 -9.39 -49.99
#